data_AF-A0A5B9FSH6-F1
#
_entry.id   AF-A0A5B9FSH6-F1
#
_cell.length_a   1.000
_cell.length_b   1.000
_cell.length_c   1.000
_cell.angle_alpha   90.00
_cell.angle_beta   90.00
_cell.angle_gamma   90.00
#
_symmetry.space_group_name_H-M   'P 1'
#
loop_
_entity.id
_entity.type
_entity.pdbx_description
1 polymer ?
#
loop_
_entity_poly.entity_id
_entity_poly.type
_entity_poly.pdbx_seq_one_letter_code
_entity_poly.pdbx_strand_id
1 'polypeptide(L)' 'MNKKTKIRIIVALTFLMIYSAIWVILHFTIKDLSNVYVGMIAAGLAVILSPRITNYESQSGNQIQVKWFFIKKILNN' A
#
# COMPACT_ATOMS: atom_id res chain seq x y z
N MET A 1 1.06 -18.07 12.72
CA MET A 1 0.89 -17.51 11.35
C MET A 1 2.21 -17.48 10.61
N ASN A 2 2.21 -17.91 9.34
CA ASN A 2 3.39 -17.89 8.47
C ASN A 2 3.89 -16.44 8.25
N LYS A 3 5.22 -16.24 8.18
CA LYS A 3 5.85 -14.92 7.95
C LYS A 3 5.28 -14.22 6.71
N LYS A 4 5.00 -14.98 5.65
CA LYS A 4 4.37 -14.46 4.40
C LYS A 4 3.00 -13.84 4.67
N THR A 5 2.18 -14.51 5.48
CA THR A 5 0.83 -14.06 5.84
C THR A 5 0.89 -12.80 6.70
N LYS A 6 1.82 -12.72 7.66
CA LYS A 6 2.01 -11.51 8.48
C LYS A 6 2.35 -10.29 7.63
N ILE A 7 3.27 -10.43 6.67
CA ILE A 7 3.68 -9.33 5.77
C ILE A 7 2.50 -8.88 4.90
N ARG A 8 1.71 -9.81 4.34
CA ARG A 8 0.50 -9.48 3.58
C ARG A 8 -0.51 -8.68 4.41
N ILE A 9 -0.71 -9.06 5.67
CA ILE A 9 -1.63 -8.34 6.56
C ILE A 9 -1.13 -6.93 6.84
N ILE A 10 0.15 -6.76 7.14
CA ILE A 10 0.74 -5.43 7.37
C ILE A 10 0.54 -4.54 6.14
N VAL A 11 0.85 -5.05 4.95
CA VAL A 11 0.68 -4.31 3.70
C VAL A 11 -0.78 -3.94 3.45
N ALA A 12 -1.72 -4.87 3.65
CA ALA A 12 -3.15 -4.60 3.51
C ALA A 12 -3.66 -3.56 4.53
N LEU A 13 -3.17 -3.62 5.77
CA LEU A 13 -3.50 -2.65 6.82
C LEU A 13 -2.99 -1.26 6.44
N THR A 14 -1.74 -1.17 5.97
CA THR A 14 -1.13 0.09 5.53
C THR A 14 -1.87 0.67 4.32
N PHE A 15 -2.25 -0.17 3.35
CA PHE A 15 -3.07 0.26 2.22
C PHE A 15 -4.40 0.87 2.69
N LEU A 16 -5.10 0.20 3.61
CA LEU A 16 -6.38 0.66 4.12
C LEU A 16 -6.25 1.98 4.89
N MET A 17 -5.21 2.14 5.72
CA MET A 17 -4.95 3.42 6.39
C MET A 17 -4.71 4.56 5.40
N ILE A 18 -3.86 4.34 4.40
CA ILE A 18 -3.54 5.33 3.37
C ILE A 18 -4.79 5.69 2.56
N TYR A 19 -5.57 4.70 2.13
CA TYR A 19 -6.82 4.89 1.42
C TYR A 19 -7.79 5.76 2.23
N SER A 20 -8.04 5.39 3.49
CA SER A 20 -8.97 6.13 4.35
C SER A 20 -8.51 7.57 4.57
N ALA A 21 -7.20 7.80 4.78
CA ALA A 21 -6.66 9.15 4.94
C ALA A 21 -6.88 10.00 3.67
N ILE A 22 -6.57 9.46 2.49
CA ILE A 22 -6.74 10.17 1.21
C ILE A 22 -8.21 10.41 0.92
N TRP A 23 -9.08 9.43 1.17
CA TRP A 23 -10.51 9.54 0.94
C TRP A 23 -11.13 10.64 1.82
N VAL A 24 -10.79 10.68 3.12
CA VAL A 24 -11.24 11.75 4.03
C VAL A 24 -10.77 13.11 3.51
N ILE A 25 -9.49 13.25 3.17
CA ILE A 25 -8.96 14.52 2.65
C ILE A 25 -9.71 14.96 1.39
N LEU A 26 -9.90 14.07 0.42
CA LEU A 26 -10.61 14.39 -0.83
C LEU A 26 -12.08 14.72 -0.59
N HIS A 27 -12.77 13.97 0.27
CA HIS A 27 -14.19 14.17 0.57
C HIS A 27 -14.44 15.54 1.24
N PHE A 28 -13.54 15.98 2.11
CA PHE A 28 -13.66 17.31 2.74
C PHE A 28 -13.15 18.45 1.86
N THR A 29 -12.19 18.20 0.97
CA THR A 29 -11.59 19.24 0.10
C THR A 29 -12.46 19.51 -1.13
N ILE A 30 -13.10 18.49 -1.69
CA ILE A 30 -13.84 18.59 -2.95
C ILE A 30 -15.32 18.27 -2.70
N LYS A 31 -16.12 19.33 -2.48
CA LYS A 31 -17.54 19.21 -2.12
C LYS A 31 -18.46 18.73 -3.25
N ASP A 32 -18.10 19.01 -4.50
CA ASP A 32 -18.96 18.78 -5.67
C ASP A 32 -18.59 17.53 -6.47
N LEU A 33 -17.59 16.77 -6.04
CA LEU A 33 -17.18 15.56 -6.74
C LEU A 33 -17.99 14.36 -6.25
N SER A 34 -18.55 13.59 -7.18
CA SER A 34 -19.34 12.41 -6.81
C SER A 34 -18.53 11.47 -5.92
N ASN A 35 -19.19 10.88 -4.91
CA ASN A 35 -18.56 9.94 -3.99
C ASN A 35 -17.87 8.77 -4.71
N VAL A 36 -18.36 8.39 -5.89
CA VAL A 36 -17.77 7.35 -6.74
C VAL A 36 -16.42 7.80 -7.29
N TYR A 37 -16.32 9.01 -7.85
CA TYR A 37 -15.06 9.53 -8.37
C TYR A 37 -14.04 9.79 -7.26
N VAL A 38 -14.47 10.30 -6.10
CA VAL A 38 -13.61 10.45 -4.92
C VAL A 38 -13.02 9.11 -4.50
N GLY A 39 -13.84 8.06 -4.44
CA GLY A 39 -13.39 6.70 -4.13
C GLY A 39 -12.39 6.15 -5.15
N MET A 40 -12.64 6.35 -6.44
CA MET A 40 -11.73 5.90 -7.51
C MET A 40 -10.36 6.60 -7.43
N ILE A 41 -10.34 7.91 -7.24
CA ILE A 41 -9.09 8.69 -7.12
C ILE A 41 -8.35 8.28 -5.84
N ALA A 42 -9.05 8.16 -4.72
CA ALA A 42 -8.46 7.71 -3.46
C ALA A 42 -7.85 6.30 -3.58
N ALA A 43 -8.54 5.37 -4.24
CA ALA A 43 -8.03 4.03 -4.50
C ALA A 43 -6.78 4.06 -5.40
N GLY A 44 -6.80 4.84 -6.48
CA GLY A 44 -5.66 5.00 -7.37
C GLY A 44 -4.42 5.54 -6.64
N LEU A 45 -4.59 6.60 -5.85
CA LEU A 45 -3.52 7.19 -5.05
C LEU A 45 -3.02 6.22 -3.96
N ALA A 46 -3.92 5.51 -3.29
CA ALA A 46 -3.56 4.53 -2.27
C ALA A 46 -2.73 3.37 -2.85
N VAL A 47 -3.04 2.89 -4.05
CA VAL A 47 -2.26 1.83 -4.73
C VAL A 47 -0.84 2.28 -5.04
N ILE A 48 -0.64 3.55 -5.41
CA ILE A 48 0.67 4.13 -5.69
C ILE A 48 1.46 4.33 -4.39
N LEU A 49 0.79 4.84 -3.36
CA LEU A 49 1.40 5.19 -2.09
C LEU A 49 1.56 4.02 -1.14
N SER A 50 0.90 2.88 -1.37
CA SER A 50 1.01 1.69 -0.52
C SER A 50 2.29 0.89 -0.76
N PRO A 51 2.79 0.17 0.27
CA PRO A 51 3.89 -0.77 0.10
C PRO A 51 3.47 -1.95 -0.79
N ARG A 52 4.38 -2.43 -1.63
CA ARG A 52 4.17 -3.60 -2.50
C ARG A 52 5.07 -4.75 -2.07
N ILE A 53 4.53 -5.95 -2.12
CA ILE A 53 5.28 -7.18 -1.86
C ILE A 53 5.87 -7.66 -3.18
N THR A 54 7.18 -7.85 -3.22
CA THR A 54 7.91 -8.43 -4.33
C THR A 54 8.67 -9.66 -3.82
N ASN A 55 8.61 -10.75 -4.57
CA ASN A 55 9.48 -11.89 -4.33
C ASN A 55 10.78 -11.65 -5.10
N TYR A 56 11.91 -11.78 -4.43
CA TYR A 56 13.23 -11.64 -5.02
C TYR A 56 13.97 -12.96 -4.92
N GLU A 57 14.46 -13.47 -6.04
CA GLU A 57 15.31 -14.65 -6.07
C GLU A 57 16.75 -14.23 -5.83
N SER A 58 17.24 -14.48 -4.62
CA SER A 58 18.64 -14.35 -4.25
C SER A 58 19.38 -15.66 -4.55
N GLN A 59 20.70 -15.60 -4.73
CA GLN A 59 21.57 -16.78 -4.77
C GLN A 59 21.41 -17.70 -3.53
N SER A 60 20.89 -17.17 -2.43
CA SER A 60 20.60 -17.89 -1.18
C SER A 60 19.12 -18.32 -1.03
N GLY A 61 18.28 -18.14 -2.05
CA GLY A 61 16.88 -18.58 -2.09
C GLY A 61 15.84 -17.46 -2.26
N ASN A 62 14.57 -17.86 -2.27
CA ASN A 62 13.42 -16.96 -2.53
C ASN A 62 13.10 -16.10 -1.29
N GLN A 63 13.38 -14.79 -1.36
CA GLN A 63 13.13 -13.85 -0.27
C GLN A 63 11.93 -12.94 -0.57
N ILE A 64 11.20 -12.54 0.48
CA ILE A 64 10.08 -11.60 0.38
C ILE A 64 10.58 -10.21 0.71
N GLN A 65 10.52 -9.29 -0.25
CA GLN A 65 10.84 -7.89 -0.06
C GLN A 65 9.56 -7.05 -0.05
N VAL A 66 9.50 -6.09 0.87
CA VAL A 66 8.46 -5.06 0.88
C VAL A 66 9.08 -3.78 0.32
N LYS A 67 8.66 -3.39 -0.88
CA LYS A 67 9.12 -2.18 -1.55
C LYS A 67 8.08 -1.09 -1.34
N TRP A 68 8.50 0.09 -0.88
CA TRP A 68 7.59 1.19 -0.65
C TRP A 68 8.13 2.47 -1.30
N PHE A 69 7.26 3.32 -1.84
CA PHE A 69 7.70 4.56 -2.49
C PHE A 69 8.50 5.46 -1.52
N PHE A 70 8.10 5.51 -0.25
CA PHE A 70 8.78 6.27 0.80
C PHE A 70 10.01 5.58 1.38
N ILE A 71 10.11 4.26 1.25
CA ILE A 71 11.23 3.47 1.77
C ILE A 71 11.93 2.77 0.63
N LYS A 72 12.98 3.42 0.12
CA LYS A 72 13.94 2.85 -0.84
C LYS A 72 14.88 1.81 -0.21
N LYS A 73 14.68 1.50 1.08
CA LYS A 73 15.48 0.51 1.81
C LYS A 73 14.95 -0.89 1.53
N ILE A 74 15.78 -1.71 0.92
CA ILE A 74 15.53 -3.14 0.76
C ILE A 74 15.49 -3.73 2.18
N LEU A 75 14.29 -4.08 2.66
CA LEU A 75 14.13 -4.90 3.85
C LEU A 75 14.52 -6.34 3.46
N ASN A 76 15.83 -6.61 3.44
CA ASN A 76 16.36 -7.96 3.41
C ASN A 76 16.34 -8.51 4.83
N ASN A 77 15.94 -9.77 4.99
CA ASN A 77 16.09 -10.49 6.24
C ASN A 77 17.44 -11.22 6.26
#